data_AF-Q4TJB3-F1
#
_entry.id   AF-Q4TJB3-F1
#
_cell.length_a   1.000
_cell.length_b   1.000
_cell.length_c   1.000
_cell.angle_alpha   90.00
_cell.angle_beta   90.00
_cell.angle_gamma   90.00
#
_symmetry.space_group_name_H-M   'P 1'
#
loop_
_entity.id
_entity.type
_entity.pdbx_description
1 polymer ?
#
loop_
_entity_poly.entity_id
_entity_poly.type
_entity_poly.pdbx_seq_one_letter_code
_entity_poly.pdbx_strand_id
1 'polypeptide(L)'
;TTEEHEKETGLKSKEARKYIFSCLDDIAHVNLVLSLDSSDLQAEKADRREFVSLLKSMLLISAEDRTNPSSVLNHPFLAMTHLLDYPHSNL
;
A
#
# COMPACT_ATOMS: atom_id res chain seq x y z
N THR A 1 -5.49 -27.35 -3.16
CA THR A 1 -6.40 -26.59 -2.28
C THR A 1 -5.92 -26.68 -0.84
N THR A 2 -6.47 -25.89 0.09
CA THR A 2 -6.11 -26.00 1.52
C THR A 2 -6.39 -27.40 2.08
N GLU A 3 -7.43 -28.06 1.58
CA GLU A 3 -7.80 -29.43 1.97
C GLU A 3 -6.76 -30.47 1.52
N GLU A 4 -6.19 -30.32 0.31
CA GLU A 4 -5.10 -31.16 -0.17
C GLU A 4 -3.85 -30.99 0.70
N HIS A 5 -3.49 -29.75 1.04
CA HIS A 5 -2.34 -29.46 1.89
C HIS A 5 -2.49 -30.03 3.31
N GLU A 6 -3.68 -29.92 3.92
CA GLU A 6 -3.97 -30.51 5.22
C GLU A 6 -3.88 -32.04 5.18
N LYS A 7 -4.38 -32.67 4.10
CA LYS A 7 -4.27 -34.12 3.90
C LYS A 7 -2.83 -34.60 3.77
N GLU A 8 -1.96 -33.85 3.09
CA GLU A 8 -0.56 -34.22 2.85
C GLU A 8 0.36 -33.96 4.04
N THR A 9 0.15 -32.85 4.75
CA THR A 9 1.06 -32.41 5.81
C THR A 9 0.53 -32.65 7.22
N GLY A 10 -0.77 -32.93 7.37
CA GLY A 10 -1.47 -32.97 8.65
C GLY A 10 -1.68 -31.59 9.29
N LEU A 11 -1.27 -30.50 8.63
CA LEU A 11 -1.36 -29.14 9.14
C LEU A 11 -2.58 -28.43 8.58
N LYS A 12 -3.48 -28.02 9.48
CA LYS A 12 -4.65 -27.22 9.12
C LYS A 12 -4.27 -25.75 8.91
N SER A 13 -4.53 -25.21 7.72
CA SER A 13 -4.37 -23.77 7.47
C SER A 13 -5.34 -22.96 8.33
N LYS A 14 -4.84 -21.89 8.95
CA LYS A 14 -5.64 -20.95 9.74
C LYS A 14 -5.55 -19.57 9.12
N GLU A 15 -6.69 -18.90 9.03
CA GLU A 15 -6.73 -17.48 8.70
C GLU A 15 -6.36 -16.67 9.95
N ALA A 16 -5.31 -15.84 9.84
CA ALA A 16 -4.80 -14.99 10.93
C ALA A 16 -4.77 -13.50 10.56
N ARG A 17 -5.12 -13.16 9.31
CA ARG A 17 -5.05 -11.80 8.79
C ARG A 17 -6.25 -11.00 9.29
N LYS A 18 -5.99 -9.82 9.85
CA LYS A 18 -7.03 -8.84 10.22
C LYS A 18 -7.72 -8.25 8.98
N TYR A 19 -6.98 -8.10 7.89
CA TYR A 19 -7.47 -7.60 6.61
C TYR A 19 -7.12 -8.58 5.49
N ILE A 20 -8.10 -8.85 4.62
CA ILE A 20 -7.92 -9.66 3.42
C ILE A 20 -8.27 -8.77 2.24
N PHE A 21 -7.27 -8.49 1.40
CA PHE A 21 -7.42 -7.64 0.23
C PHE A 21 -7.41 -8.49 -1.04
N SER A 22 -8.16 -8.05 -2.06
CA SER A 22 -8.11 -8.64 -3.39
C SER A 22 -6.88 -8.15 -4.15
N CYS A 23 -6.44 -6.91 -3.88
CA CYS A 23 -5.22 -6.35 -4.44
C CYS A 23 -4.58 -5.32 -3.50
N LEU A 24 -3.33 -4.89 -3.78
CA LEU A 24 -2.65 -3.88 -2.96
C LEU A 24 -3.30 -2.48 -3.05
N ASP A 25 -4.08 -2.20 -4.10
CA ASP A 25 -4.82 -0.92 -4.22
C ASP A 25 -5.88 -0.74 -3.14
N ASP A 26 -6.43 -1.83 -2.62
CA ASP A 26 -7.46 -1.78 -1.57
C ASP A 26 -6.93 -1.12 -0.28
N ILE A 27 -5.62 -1.17 -0.04
CA ILE A 27 -4.94 -0.55 1.13
C ILE A 27 -5.13 0.97 1.14
N ALA A 28 -5.22 1.61 -0.04
CA ALA A 28 -5.42 3.06 -0.14
C ALA A 28 -6.74 3.52 0.51
N HIS A 29 -7.70 2.62 0.74
CA HIS A 29 -9.02 2.98 1.29
C HIS A 29 -9.18 2.65 2.78
N VAL A 30 -8.21 1.95 3.37
CA VAL A 30 -8.30 1.46 4.75
C VAL A 30 -8.13 2.60 5.75
N ASN A 31 -9.09 2.76 6.66
CA ASN A 31 -9.07 3.81 7.70
C ASN A 31 -8.95 5.24 7.15
N LEU A 32 -9.42 5.51 5.92
CA LEU A 32 -9.45 6.88 5.39
C LEU A 32 -10.39 7.75 6.22
N VAL A 33 -9.88 8.86 6.75
CA VAL A 33 -10.68 9.81 7.55
C VAL A 33 -11.36 10.81 6.60
N LEU A 34 -12.68 10.71 6.49
CA LEU A 34 -13.48 11.55 5.58
C LEU A 34 -13.88 12.90 6.19
N SER A 35 -13.50 13.19 7.44
CA SER A 35 -13.81 14.45 8.13
C SER A 35 -12.80 15.57 7.85
N LEU A 36 -11.89 15.38 6.89
CA LEU A 36 -10.92 16.39 6.48
C LEU A 36 -11.58 17.44 5.57
N ASP A 37 -11.03 18.66 5.57
CA ASP A 37 -11.39 19.68 4.59
C ASP A 37 -11.09 19.17 3.16
N SER A 38 -11.79 19.73 2.16
CA SER A 38 -11.72 19.22 0.78
C SER A 38 -10.29 19.19 0.21
N SER A 39 -9.47 20.21 0.50
CA SER A 39 -8.06 20.28 0.09
C SER A 39 -7.22 19.20 0.76
N ASP A 40 -7.40 19.00 2.07
CA ASP A 40 -6.67 18.01 2.86
C ASP A 40 -7.05 16.59 2.45
N LEU A 41 -8.32 16.35 2.11
CA LEU A 41 -8.77 15.05 1.62
C LEU A 41 -8.13 14.70 0.27
N GLN A 42 -7.88 15.67 -0.62
CA GLN A 42 -7.22 15.39 -1.90
C GLN A 42 -5.73 15.12 -1.73
N ALA A 43 -5.05 15.87 -0.85
CA ALA A 43 -3.66 15.63 -0.50
C ALA A 43 -3.49 14.25 0.16
N GLU A 44 -4.33 13.89 1.14
CA GLU A 44 -4.32 12.55 1.76
C GLU A 44 -4.53 11.45 0.74
N LYS A 45 -5.48 11.62 -0.20
CA LYS A 45 -5.69 10.65 -1.27
C LYS A 45 -4.48 10.55 -2.19
N ALA A 46 -3.77 11.64 -2.46
CA ALA A 46 -2.55 11.62 -3.27
C ALA A 46 -1.42 10.88 -2.54
N ASP A 47 -1.23 11.17 -1.26
CA ASP A 47 -0.20 10.53 -0.43
C ASP A 47 -0.41 9.03 -0.32
N ARG A 48 -1.64 8.60 -0.07
CA ARG A 48 -1.97 7.17 -0.01
C ARG A 48 -1.80 6.46 -1.35
N ARG A 49 -2.05 7.13 -2.48
CA ARG A 49 -1.77 6.56 -3.82
C ARG A 49 -0.29 6.33 -4.02
N GLU A 50 0.54 7.32 -3.67
CA GLU A 50 1.99 7.20 -3.79
C GLU A 50 2.57 6.18 -2.81
N PHE A 51 2.00 6.07 -1.60
CA PHE A 51 2.34 5.00 -0.66
C PHE A 51 2.10 3.61 -1.26
N VAL A 52 0.91 3.37 -1.82
CA VAL A 52 0.58 2.08 -2.43
C VAL A 52 1.45 1.80 -3.66
N SER A 53 1.75 2.82 -4.46
CA SER A 53 2.69 2.71 -5.59
C SER A 53 4.07 2.21 -5.12
N LEU A 54 4.62 2.85 -4.08
CA LEU A 54 5.88 2.42 -3.48
C LEU A 54 5.79 1.00 -2.92
N LEU A 55 4.73 0.70 -2.16
CA LEU A 55 4.51 -0.61 -1.54
C LEU A 55 4.46 -1.73 -2.60
N LYS A 56 3.77 -1.50 -3.72
CA LYS A 56 3.73 -2.42 -4.86
C LYS A 56 5.13 -2.69 -5.37
N SER A 57 5.95 -1.66 -5.58
CA SER A 57 7.34 -1.82 -6.06
C SER A 57 8.24 -2.58 -5.08
N MET A 58 7.96 -2.53 -3.77
CA MET A 58 8.70 -3.26 -2.73
C MET A 58 8.25 -4.72 -2.60
N LEU A 59 6.97 -5.00 -2.84
CA LEU A 59 6.35 -6.32 -2.67
C LEU A 59 6.21 -7.10 -3.98
N LEU A 60 6.92 -6.70 -5.04
CA LEU A 60 7.00 -7.50 -6.26
C LEU A 60 7.50 -8.91 -5.94
N ILE A 61 6.83 -9.90 -6.53
CA ILE A 61 7.14 -11.32 -6.32
C ILE A 61 8.53 -11.64 -6.87
N SER A 62 8.84 -11.07 -8.05
CA SER A 62 10.15 -11.20 -8.65
C SER A 62 11.15 -10.29 -7.96
N ALA A 63 12.22 -10.87 -7.42
CA ALA A 63 13.20 -10.15 -6.62
C ALA A 63 14.04 -9.16 -7.45
N GLU A 64 14.25 -9.45 -8.74
CA GLU A 64 15.00 -8.62 -9.68
C GLU A 64 14.25 -7.34 -10.07
N ASP A 65 12.91 -7.37 -10.04
CA ASP A 65 12.06 -6.22 -10.34
C ASP A 65 11.80 -5.34 -9.12
N ARG A 66 12.11 -5.82 -7.90
CA ARG A 66 11.89 -5.05 -6.68
C ARG A 66 12.72 -3.76 -6.68
N THR A 67 12.11 -2.70 -6.19
CA THR A 67 12.80 -1.43 -5.98
C THR A 67 14.01 -1.61 -5.05
N ASN A 68 15.12 -0.94 -5.35
CA ASN A 68 16.30 -0.90 -4.50
C ASN A 68 16.23 0.31 -3.54
N PRO A 69 17.01 0.32 -2.44
CA PRO A 69 16.96 1.42 -1.47
C PRO A 69 17.19 2.81 -2.07
N SER A 70 18.09 2.95 -3.05
CA SER A 70 18.34 4.24 -3.70
C SER A 70 17.15 4.71 -4.53
N SER A 71 16.46 3.81 -5.23
CA SER A 71 15.23 4.12 -5.96
C SER A 71 14.09 4.51 -5.02
N VAL A 72 13.98 3.83 -3.87
CA VAL A 72 12.98 4.16 -2.83
C VAL A 72 13.15 5.60 -2.34
N LEU A 73 14.38 6.03 -2.03
CA LEU A 73 14.66 7.40 -1.56
C LEU A 73 14.23 8.49 -2.55
N ASN A 74 14.21 8.16 -3.85
CA ASN A 74 13.79 9.08 -4.91
C ASN A 74 12.31 8.92 -5.29
N HIS A 75 11.57 7.99 -4.67
CA HIS A 75 10.16 7.76 -5.00
C HIS A 75 9.31 8.98 -4.59
N PRO A 76 8.31 9.40 -5.39
CA PRO A 76 7.47 10.57 -5.10
C PRO A 76 6.83 10.59 -3.71
N PHE A 77 6.53 9.40 -3.16
CA PHE A 77 6.08 9.24 -1.78
C PHE A 77 7.10 9.78 -0.76
N LEU A 78 8.36 9.33 -0.80
CA LEU A 78 9.38 9.79 0.15
C LEU A 78 9.91 11.19 -0.16
N ALA A 79 9.99 11.53 -1.44
CA ALA A 79 10.39 12.86 -1.87
C ALA A 79 9.28 13.91 -1.69
N MET A 80 8.07 13.49 -1.34
CA MET A 80 6.87 14.34 -1.17
C MET A 80 6.52 15.20 -2.39
N THR A 81 7.01 14.85 -3.58
CA THR A 81 6.85 15.69 -4.78
C THR A 81 5.40 15.79 -5.24
N HIS A 82 4.59 14.77 -4.95
CA HIS A 82 3.16 14.72 -5.28
C HIS A 82 2.30 15.65 -4.41
N LEU A 83 2.81 16.14 -3.28
CA LEU A 83 2.12 17.10 -2.41
C LEU A 83 2.29 18.55 -2.85
N LEU A 84 3.25 18.82 -3.74
CA LEU A 84 3.47 20.17 -4.28
C LEU A 84 2.25 20.71 -5.04
N ASP A 85 1.39 19.82 -5.53
CA ASP A 85 0.12 20.16 -6.19
C ASP A 85 -0.97 20.61 -5.19
N TYR A 86 -0.72 20.51 -3.88
CA TYR A 86 -1.66 20.81 -2.80
C TYR A 86 -1.10 21.81 -1.77
N PRO A 87 -0.65 23.02 -2.16
CA PRO A 87 0.08 23.96 -1.30
C PRO A 87 -0.75 24.57 -0.15
N HIS A 88 -2.07 24.37 -0.17
CA HIS A 88 -2.99 24.84 0.87
C HIS A 88 -3.44 23.73 1.82
N SER A 89 -2.89 22.52 1.66
CA SER A 89 -3.17 21.45 2.59
C SER A 89 -2.40 21.65 3.90
N ASN A 90 -3.01 21.24 5.02
CA ASN A 90 -2.38 21.21 6.34
C ASN A 90 -1.68 19.87 6.65
N LEU A 91 -1.60 18.97 5.67
CA LEU A 91 -0.83 17.73 5.73
C LEU A 91 0.68 17.98 5.66
#